data_AF-A0A2N8KW91-F1
#
_entry.id   AF-A0A2N8KW91-F1
#
_cell.length_a   1.000
_cell.length_b   1.000
_cell.length_c   1.000
_cell.angle_alpha   90.00
_cell.angle_beta   90.00
_cell.angle_gamma   90.00
#
_symmetry.space_group_name_H-M   'P 1'
#
loop_
_entity.id
_entity.type
_entity.pdbx_description
1 polymer ?
#
loop_
_entity_poly.entity_id
_entity_poly.type
_entity_poly.pdbx_seq_one_letter_code
_entity_poly.pdbx_strand_id
1 'polypeptide(L)'
;MNTQSSSAALLITKRLPGGQGLAPALLKRAAVVKLDEAQSRQHALEVTDEQGQALKIQLPEGTHLHAGDVLVAEDGSLRVVDAPAHADCGSHDHGHDHGHAHDHHDHGHSHDHSHAGCSHPSHAKGKPVGIPVQAAPVPHVHGPGCKH
;
A
#
# COMPACT_ATOMS: atom_id res chain seq x y z
N MET A 1 10.80 31.80 -25.04
CA MET A 1 11.48 32.02 -23.75
C MET A 1 10.83 31.10 -22.72
N ASN A 2 11.43 29.95 -22.41
CA ASN A 2 10.87 29.06 -21.40
C ASN A 2 11.48 29.44 -20.05
N THR A 3 10.70 30.17 -19.26
CA THR A 3 10.98 30.44 -17.85
C THR A 3 10.99 29.12 -17.11
N GLN A 4 12.15 28.49 -16.97
CA GLN A 4 12.36 27.49 -15.93
C GLN A 4 12.27 28.25 -14.61
N SER A 5 11.05 28.34 -14.09
CA SER A 5 10.78 28.84 -12.75
C SER A 5 11.65 28.01 -11.82
N SER A 6 12.64 28.64 -11.20
CA SER A 6 13.58 28.02 -10.27
C SER A 6 12.80 27.67 -9.00
N SER A 7 11.97 26.64 -9.08
CA SER A 7 11.22 26.12 -7.94
C SER A 7 12.18 25.23 -7.16
N ALA A 8 12.41 25.58 -5.90
CA ALA A 8 13.26 24.81 -5.01
C ALA A 8 12.75 23.35 -4.98
N ALA A 9 13.63 22.41 -5.30
CA ALA A 9 13.26 21.00 -5.32
C ALA A 9 12.95 20.51 -3.90
N LEU A 10 11.77 19.93 -3.70
CA LEU A 10 11.38 19.36 -2.41
C LEU A 10 12.04 17.98 -2.27
N LEU A 11 12.80 17.76 -1.19
CA LEU A 11 13.40 16.45 -0.92
C LEU A 11 12.33 15.49 -0.38
N ILE A 12 12.42 14.24 -0.80
CA ILE A 12 11.58 13.14 -0.34
C ILE A 12 12.50 12.08 0.23
N THR A 13 12.46 11.91 1.55
CA THR A 13 13.29 10.93 2.26
C THR A 13 12.49 9.72 2.74
N LYS A 14 11.16 9.74 2.56
CA LYS A 14 10.25 8.74 3.11
C LYS A 14 9.24 8.26 2.09
N ARG A 15 9.12 6.92 2.02
CA ARG A 15 8.09 6.19 1.27
C ARG A 15 7.17 5.45 2.23
N LEU A 16 5.87 5.57 2.00
CA LEU A 16 4.81 4.85 2.68
C LEU A 16 4.23 3.83 1.69
N PRO A 17 4.46 2.51 1.91
CA PRO A 17 3.95 1.47 1.03
C PRO A 17 2.42 1.53 0.96
N GLY A 18 1.83 1.63 -0.23
CA GLY A 18 0.37 1.64 -0.40
C GLY A 18 -0.40 2.67 0.44
N GLY A 19 0.25 3.76 0.87
CA GLY A 19 -0.35 4.75 1.77
C GLY A 19 -0.71 4.22 3.17
N GLN A 20 0.03 3.21 3.67
CA GLN A 20 -0.28 2.54 4.93
C GLN A 20 -0.48 3.51 6.10
N GLY A 21 -1.65 3.43 6.74
CA GLY A 21 -2.06 4.30 7.86
C GLY A 21 -2.60 5.67 7.46
N LEU A 22 -2.69 5.99 6.17
CA LEU A 22 -3.32 7.22 5.69
C LEU A 22 -4.80 7.00 5.40
N ALA A 23 -5.61 8.02 5.70
CA ALA A 23 -7.01 8.01 5.30
C ALA A 23 -7.13 8.06 3.76
N PRO A 24 -8.08 7.34 3.14
CA PRO A 24 -8.26 7.33 1.69
C PRO A 24 -8.57 8.72 1.12
N ALA A 25 -9.14 9.62 1.94
CA ALA A 25 -9.35 11.01 1.56
C ALA A 25 -8.04 11.79 1.35
N LEU A 26 -6.96 11.46 2.06
CA LEU A 26 -5.64 12.07 1.85
C LEU A 26 -5.00 11.56 0.55
N LEU A 27 -5.16 10.27 0.25
CA LEU A 27 -4.67 9.66 -0.99
C LEU A 27 -5.34 10.30 -2.22
N LYS A 28 -6.66 10.51 -2.18
CA LYS A 28 -7.41 11.16 -3.26
C LYS A 28 -7.07 12.64 -3.48
N ARG A 29 -6.41 13.30 -2.50
CA ARG A 29 -6.03 14.72 -2.57
C ARG A 29 -4.55 14.93 -2.82
N ALA A 30 -3.74 13.88 -2.70
CA ALA A 30 -2.32 13.92 -2.96
C ALA A 30 -2.05 14.17 -4.46
N ALA A 31 -0.94 14.83 -4.76
CA ALA A 31 -0.51 15.03 -6.15
C ALA A 31 -0.03 13.71 -6.76
N VAL A 32 -0.15 13.53 -8.06
CA VAL A 32 0.25 12.31 -8.74
C VAL A 32 1.59 12.51 -9.46
N VAL A 33 2.59 11.73 -9.05
CA VAL A 33 3.91 11.69 -9.67
C VAL A 33 3.97 10.51 -10.63
N LYS A 34 4.09 10.83 -11.92
CA LYS A 34 4.30 9.81 -12.96
C LYS A 34 5.76 9.39 -13.01
N LEU A 35 6.02 8.12 -12.77
CA LEU A 35 7.36 7.54 -12.84
C LEU A 35 7.41 6.44 -13.90
N ASP A 36 8.48 6.44 -14.69
CA ASP A 36 8.81 5.32 -15.55
C ASP A 36 9.33 4.11 -14.74
N GLU A 37 9.29 2.90 -15.32
CA GLU A 37 9.85 1.70 -14.69
C GLU A 37 11.33 1.88 -14.31
N ALA A 38 12.14 2.55 -15.14
CA ALA A 38 13.54 2.81 -14.82
C ALA A 38 13.68 3.74 -13.60
N GLN A 39 12.81 4.75 -13.48
CA GLN A 39 12.80 5.69 -12.37
C GLN A 39 12.28 5.04 -11.09
N SER A 40 11.28 4.16 -11.18
CA SER A 40 10.69 3.47 -10.04
C SER A 40 11.67 2.56 -9.26
N ARG A 41 12.75 2.12 -9.92
CA ARG A 41 13.83 1.29 -9.34
C ARG A 41 15.01 2.12 -8.81
N GLN A 42 14.97 3.45 -8.95
CA GLN A 42 16.00 4.34 -8.44
C GLN A 42 15.66 4.81 -7.03
N HIS A 43 16.66 4.74 -6.14
CA HIS A 43 16.57 5.29 -4.79
C HIS A 43 16.86 6.80 -4.77
N ALA A 44 17.57 7.31 -5.78
CA ALA A 44 17.94 8.71 -5.93
C ALA A 44 17.58 9.19 -7.34
N LEU A 45 16.59 10.07 -7.46
CA LEU A 45 16.19 10.66 -8.74
C LEU A 45 15.55 12.03 -8.56
N GLU A 46 15.65 12.87 -9.58
CA GLU A 46 14.98 14.18 -9.64
C GLU A 46 13.86 14.09 -10.69
N VAL A 47 12.62 14.33 -10.25
CA VAL A 47 11.41 14.26 -11.08
C VAL A 47 10.53 15.48 -10.82
N THR A 48 9.77 15.88 -11.83
CA THR A 48 8.76 16.93 -11.67
C THR A 48 7.37 16.29 -11.62
N ASP A 49 6.58 16.68 -10.62
CA ASP A 49 5.19 16.26 -10.48
C ASP A 49 4.27 16.91 -11.54
N GLU A 50 3.03 16.45 -11.66
CA GLU A 50 2.02 17.08 -12.53
C GLU A 50 1.77 18.57 -12.23
N GLN A 51 2.03 19.01 -11.00
CA GLN A 51 1.89 20.40 -10.57
C GLN A 51 3.08 21.29 -10.99
N GLY A 52 4.04 20.75 -11.73
CA GLY A 52 5.29 21.45 -12.10
C GLY A 52 6.26 21.61 -10.93
N GLN A 53 6.03 20.88 -9.83
CA GLN A 53 6.88 20.90 -8.64
C GLN A 53 8.09 20.00 -8.83
N ALA A 54 9.30 20.53 -8.65
CA ALA A 54 10.51 19.73 -8.67
C ALA A 54 10.63 18.92 -7.37
N LEU A 55 10.85 17.61 -7.49
CA LEU A 55 10.96 16.66 -6.40
C LEU A 55 12.28 15.92 -6.50
N LYS A 56 13.01 15.85 -5.38
CA LYS A 56 14.24 15.06 -5.26
C LYS A 56 13.97 13.87 -4.37
N ILE A 57 13.85 12.69 -4.95
CA ILE A 57 13.61 11.45 -4.21
C ILE A 57 14.97 10.92 -3.75
N GLN A 58 15.10 10.68 -2.45
CA GLN A 58 16.28 10.10 -1.82
C GLN A 58 15.85 9.11 -0.74
N LEU A 59 15.62 7.86 -1.16
CA LEU A 59 15.16 6.77 -0.31
C LEU A 59 16.35 5.89 0.12
N PRO A 60 16.19 5.09 1.18
CA PRO A 60 17.15 4.03 1.51
C PRO A 60 17.39 3.11 0.32
N GLU A 61 18.61 2.61 0.20
CA GLU A 61 19.00 1.62 -0.80
C GLU A 61 18.09 0.38 -0.76
N GLY A 62 17.77 -0.15 -1.94
CA GLY A 62 16.83 -1.28 -2.09
C GLY A 62 15.34 -0.91 -1.99
N THR A 63 14.99 0.38 -1.87
CA THR A 63 13.59 0.81 -1.95
C THR A 63 13.09 0.81 -3.39
N HIS A 64 12.01 0.07 -3.65
CA HIS A 64 11.33 0.05 -4.95
C HIS A 64 10.00 0.79 -4.84
N LEU A 65 9.72 1.63 -5.82
CA LEU A 65 8.47 2.39 -5.93
C LEU A 65 7.49 1.60 -6.80
N HIS A 66 6.30 1.35 -6.27
CA HIS A 66 5.21 0.70 -6.96
C HIS A 66 4.05 1.68 -7.12
N ALA A 67 3.15 1.39 -8.06
CA ALA A 67 1.91 2.13 -8.21
C ALA A 67 1.12 2.12 -6.90
N GLY A 68 0.64 3.29 -6.48
CA GLY A 68 -0.09 3.47 -5.23
C GLY A 68 0.77 3.68 -3.99
N ASP A 69 2.10 3.62 -4.11
CA ASP A 69 2.98 4.08 -3.03
C ASP A 69 2.84 5.59 -2.80
N VAL A 70 3.02 6.01 -1.55
CA VAL A 70 2.95 7.42 -1.18
C VAL A 70 4.32 7.92 -0.78
N LEU A 71 4.75 9.00 -1.41
CA LEU A 71 5.96 9.74 -1.09
C LEU A 71 5.61 10.93 -0.20
N VAL A 72 6.42 11.14 0.82
CA VAL A 72 6.28 12.28 1.74
C VAL A 72 7.48 13.19 1.52
N ALA A 73 7.24 14.44 1.11
CA ALA A 73 8.33 15.41 1.02
C ALA A 73 8.57 16.11 2.36
N GLU A 74 9.68 16.84 2.44
CA GLU A 74 10.13 17.54 3.64
C GLU A 74 9.15 18.58 4.17
N ASP A 75 8.33 19.17 3.32
CA ASP A 75 7.25 20.09 3.71
C ASP A 75 6.01 19.38 4.27
N GLY A 76 6.00 18.05 4.27
CA GLY A 76 4.92 17.19 4.74
C GLY A 76 3.82 16.94 3.71
N SER A 77 3.95 17.43 2.47
CA SER A 77 2.95 17.15 1.45
C SER A 77 3.13 15.76 0.82
N LEU A 78 2.00 15.18 0.42
CA LEU A 78 1.90 13.79 -0.01
C LEU A 78 1.79 13.69 -1.52
N ARG A 79 2.49 12.72 -2.10
CA ARG A 79 2.41 12.39 -3.52
C ARG A 79 2.15 10.91 -3.71
N VAL A 80 1.22 10.57 -4.58
CA VAL A 80 0.95 9.19 -4.97
C VAL A 80 1.79 8.88 -6.20
N VAL A 81 2.47 7.73 -6.17
CA VAL A 81 3.25 7.24 -7.30
C VAL A 81 2.31 6.59 -8.30
N ASP A 82 2.31 7.13 -9.52
CA ASP A 82 1.74 6.51 -10.71
C ASP A 82 2.90 5.93 -11.52
N ALA A 83 3.25 4.70 -11.17
CA ALA A 83 4.13 3.87 -11.98
C ALA A 83 3.27 2.94 -12.84
N PRO A 84 3.76 2.43 -13.99
CA PRO A 84 3.05 1.43 -14.77
C PRO A 84 2.77 0.20 -13.87
N ALA A 85 1.55 0.15 -13.34
CA ALA A 85 1.09 -0.97 -12.55
C ALA A 85 0.94 -2.15 -13.52
N HIS A 86 1.67 -3.23 -13.29
CA HIS A 86 1.22 -4.52 -13.77
C HIS A 86 -0.14 -4.73 -13.07
N ALA A 87 -1.23 -4.59 -13.81
CA ALA A 87 -2.58 -4.40 -13.31
C ALA A 87 -2.94 -5.38 -12.17
N ASP A 88 -2.73 -4.96 -10.93
CA ASP A 88 -3.36 -5.56 -9.77
C ASP A 88 -4.47 -4.61 -9.37
N CYS A 89 -5.61 -4.82 -10.00
CA CYS A 89 -6.89 -4.24 -9.61
C CYS A 89 -7.31 -4.82 -8.26
N GLY A 90 -6.58 -4.47 -7.19
CA GLY A 90 -6.94 -4.73 -5.80
C GLY A 90 -8.08 -3.83 -5.32
N SER A 91 -9.16 -3.70 -6.11
CA SER A 91 -10.46 -3.33 -5.55
C SER A 91 -11.16 -4.63 -5.22
N HIS A 92 -10.86 -5.14 -4.03
CA HIS A 92 -11.59 -6.20 -3.40
C HIS A 92 -12.97 -5.67 -3.00
N ASP A 93 -13.87 -5.57 -3.98
CA ASP A 93 -15.30 -5.49 -3.75
C ASP A 93 -15.76 -6.91 -3.37
N HIS A 94 -15.72 -7.21 -2.07
CA HIS A 94 -16.49 -8.33 -1.54
C HIS A 94 -17.94 -7.89 -1.40
N GLY A 95 -18.60 -7.73 -2.55
CA GLY A 95 -20.05 -7.73 -2.68
C GLY A 95 -20.58 -9.12 -2.34
N HIS A 96 -20.78 -9.36 -1.05
CA HIS A 96 -21.42 -10.55 -0.52
C HIS A 96 -22.93 -10.40 -0.68
N ASP A 97 -23.46 -10.74 -1.86
CA ASP A 97 -24.90 -10.90 -2.05
C ASP A 97 -25.32 -12.27 -1.50
N HIS A 98 -25.91 -12.24 -0.30
CA HIS A 98 -26.66 -13.36 0.24
C HIS A 98 -28.15 -13.20 -0.10
N GLY A 99 -28.49 -13.42 -1.37
CA GLY A 99 -29.86 -13.64 -1.81
C GLY A 99 -30.32 -15.06 -1.51
N HIS A 100 -30.77 -15.32 -0.28
CA HIS A 100 -31.43 -16.57 0.10
C HIS A 100 -32.87 -16.55 -0.44
N ALA A 101 -33.18 -17.40 -1.42
CA ALA A 101 -34.55 -17.74 -1.78
C ALA A 101 -34.70 -19.27 -1.78
N HIS A 102 -35.49 -19.77 -0.83
CA HIS A 102 -35.97 -21.14 -0.77
C HIS A 102 -37.13 -21.31 -1.76
N ASP A 103 -37.15 -22.38 -2.56
CA ASP A 103 -38.24 -23.37 -2.58
C ASP A 103 -37.96 -24.54 -3.55
N HIS A 104 -38.32 -25.74 -3.07
CA HIS A 104 -38.63 -27.00 -3.76
C HIS A 104 -37.69 -27.61 -4.83
N HIS A 105 -37.10 -28.77 -4.50
CA HIS A 105 -37.58 -30.05 -5.05
C HIS A 105 -36.86 -31.25 -4.39
N ASP A 106 -37.65 -32.15 -3.82
CA ASP A 106 -37.27 -33.51 -3.47
C ASP A 106 -36.95 -34.30 -4.74
N HIS A 107 -35.71 -34.76 -4.90
CA HIS A 107 -35.36 -35.90 -5.76
C HIS A 107 -34.11 -36.59 -5.18
N GLY A 108 -34.35 -37.70 -4.50
CA GLY A 108 -33.31 -38.58 -4.01
C GLY A 108 -32.56 -39.26 -5.15
N HIS A 109 -31.25 -39.04 -5.20
CA HIS A 109 -30.30 -39.96 -5.82
C HIS A 109 -28.99 -39.95 -5.00
N SER A 110 -28.78 -41.02 -4.22
CA SER A 110 -27.45 -41.33 -3.70
C SER A 110 -26.57 -41.76 -4.87
N HIS A 111 -25.53 -40.99 -5.15
CA HIS A 111 -24.45 -41.43 -6.00
C HIS A 111 -23.15 -41.24 -5.22
N ASP A 112 -22.59 -42.34 -4.73
CA ASP A 112 -21.25 -42.37 -4.17
C ASP A 112 -20.27 -42.03 -5.29
N HIS A 113 -19.64 -40.88 -5.15
CA HIS A 113 -18.43 -40.53 -5.85
C HIS A 113 -17.39 -40.16 -4.81
N SER A 114 -16.69 -41.20 -4.37
CA SER A 114 -15.38 -41.10 -3.73
C SER A 114 -14.45 -40.22 -4.58
N HIS A 115 -14.37 -38.92 -4.25
CA HIS A 115 -13.28 -38.06 -4.67
C HIS A 115 -12.25 -38.01 -3.55
N ALA A 116 -11.24 -38.87 -3.69
CA ALA A 116 -9.94 -38.64 -3.11
C ALA A 116 -9.56 -37.17 -3.34
N GLY A 117 -9.33 -36.45 -2.24
CA GLY A 117 -9.06 -35.02 -2.25
C GLY A 117 -7.90 -34.69 -3.18
N CYS A 118 -8.22 -34.12 -4.34
CA CYS A 118 -7.22 -33.46 -5.17
C CYS A 118 -6.76 -32.22 -4.41
N SER A 119 -5.57 -32.36 -3.85
CA SER A 119 -4.81 -31.32 -3.17
C SER A 119 -4.54 -30.18 -4.15
N HIS A 120 -5.02 -28.98 -3.84
CA HIS A 120 -4.51 -27.77 -4.48
C HIS A 120 -3.05 -27.55 -4.03
N PRO A 121 -2.13 -27.16 -4.94
CA PRO A 121 -0.76 -26.89 -4.57
C PRO A 121 -0.70 -25.75 -3.55
N SER A 122 -0.24 -26.09 -2.36
CA SER A 122 0.10 -25.14 -1.31
C SER A 122 1.13 -24.16 -1.88
N HIS A 123 0.72 -22.92 -2.10
CA HIS A 123 1.65 -21.87 -2.49
C HIS A 123 2.62 -21.71 -1.32
N ALA A 124 3.91 -21.83 -1.61
CA ALA A 124 4.97 -21.82 -0.63
C ALA A 124 4.87 -20.56 0.22
N LYS A 125 4.40 -20.76 1.46
CA LYS A 125 4.28 -19.74 2.50
C LYS A 125 5.68 -19.21 2.76
N GLY A 126 5.99 -18.04 2.21
CA GLY A 126 7.23 -17.33 2.52
C GLY A 126 7.37 -17.22 4.02
N LYS A 127 8.53 -17.59 4.55
CA LYS A 127 8.81 -17.44 5.98
C LYS A 127 8.63 -15.96 6.33
N PRO A 128 7.82 -15.59 7.34
CA PRO A 128 7.83 -14.22 7.82
C PRO A 128 9.23 -13.96 8.39
N VAL A 129 9.95 -13.02 7.79
CA VAL A 129 11.18 -12.46 8.36
C VAL A 129 10.77 -11.84 9.70
N GLY A 130 11.21 -12.46 10.79
CA GLY A 130 10.96 -11.98 12.14
C GLY A 130 11.68 -10.65 12.35
N ILE A 131 10.97 -9.54 12.17
CA ILE A 131 11.43 -8.22 12.59
C ILE A 131 11.36 -8.20 14.12
N PRO A 132 12.47 -8.05 14.86
CA PRO A 132 12.42 -7.94 16.31
C PRO A 132 11.86 -6.57 16.68
N VAL A 133 10.57 -6.53 17.02
CA VAL A 133 9.98 -5.36 17.66
C VAL A 133 10.46 -5.36 19.11
N GLN A 134 11.47 -4.57 19.42
CA GLN A 134 11.81 -4.25 20.81
C GLN A 134 10.69 -3.35 21.35
N ALA A 135 9.88 -3.89 22.25
CA ALA A 135 8.91 -3.13 23.01
C ALA A 135 9.67 -2.17 23.95
N ALA A 136 9.57 -0.88 23.71
CA ALA A 136 9.98 0.12 24.69
C ALA A 136 9.07 -0.01 25.92
N PRO A 137 9.62 -0.03 27.16
CA PRO A 137 8.82 -0.12 28.36
C PRO A 137 7.92 1.10 28.49
N VAL A 138 6.62 0.87 28.57
CA VAL A 138 5.62 1.90 28.90
C VAL A 138 5.84 2.30 30.36
N PRO A 139 6.30 3.53 30.69
CA PRO A 139 6.20 4.00 32.05
C PRO A 139 4.71 4.29 32.29
N HIS A 140 4.04 3.38 32.98
CA HIS A 140 2.71 3.63 33.51
C HIS A 140 2.84 4.76 34.54
N VAL A 141 2.29 5.93 34.22
CA VAL A 141 2.12 7.01 35.20
C VAL A 141 0.92 6.66 36.07
N HIS A 142 1.18 6.07 37.24
CA HIS A 142 0.22 6.18 38.33
C HIS A 142 0.21 7.65 38.78
N GLY A 143 -0.89 8.34 38.52
CA GLY A 143 -1.11 9.67 39.08
C GLY A 143 -1.02 9.60 40.62
N PRO A 144 -0.45 10.63 41.28
CA PRO A 144 -0.32 10.63 42.73
C PRO A 144 -1.72 10.76 43.38
N GLY A 145 -2.37 9.63 43.71
CA GLY A 145 -3.64 9.64 44.44
C GLY A 145 -4.53 8.40 44.43
N CYS A 146 -4.30 7.36 43.61
CA CYS A 146 -5.24 6.22 43.57
C CYS A 146 -4.93 5.13 44.62
N LYS A 147 -5.81 5.02 45.63
CA LYS A 147 -5.96 3.86 46.54
C LYS A 147 -6.90 2.84 45.89
N HIS A 148 -6.37 1.70 45.48
CA HIS A 148 -7.12 0.44 45.35
C HIS A 148 -6.33 -0.65 46.07
#